data_AF-A0A6P3GUH0-F1
#
_entry.id   AF-A0A6P3GUH0-F1
#
_cell.length_a   1.000
_cell.length_b   1.000
_cell.length_c   1.000
_cell.angle_alpha   90.00
_cell.angle_beta   90.00
_cell.angle_gamma   90.00
#
_symmetry.space_group_name_H-M   'P 1'
#
loop_
_entity.id
_entity.type
_entity.pdbx_description
1 polymer ?
#
loop_
_entity_poly.entity_id
_entity_poly.type
_entity_poly.pdbx_seq_one_letter_code
_entity_poly.pdbx_strand_id
1 'polypeptide(L)'
;KVSDPGCGGVIAQILAGYDVMLVQEVRDPDLSAVSALMEQINSVSRHEYNFVSSEPLGRDQYKEMYLFVYRKDTVSVVDTYQYPDAEDAFSREPFVV
;
A
#
# COMPACT_ATOMS: atom_id res chain seq x y z
N LYS A 1 -2.29 -11.14 -8.11
CA LYS A 1 -0.85 -10.86 -8.34
C LYS A 1 -0.02 -11.33 -7.16
N VAL A 2 -0.32 -10.88 -5.94
CA VAL A 2 0.37 -11.37 -4.72
C VAL A 2 0.18 -12.88 -4.50
N SER A 3 -0.98 -13.42 -4.87
CA SER A 3 -1.29 -14.86 -4.81
C SER A 3 -0.56 -15.72 -5.85
N ASP A 4 0.04 -15.11 -6.88
CA ASP A 4 0.91 -15.83 -7.81
C ASP A 4 2.31 -15.88 -7.20
N PRO A 5 2.87 -17.06 -6.87
CA PRO A 5 4.12 -17.16 -6.12
C PRO A 5 5.32 -16.50 -6.81
N GLY A 6 5.36 -16.54 -8.15
CA GLY A 6 6.43 -15.90 -8.92
C GLY A 6 6.35 -14.37 -8.86
N CYS A 7 5.17 -13.81 -9.14
CA CYS A 7 4.96 -12.36 -9.11
C CYS A 7 5.05 -11.80 -7.69
N GLY A 8 4.44 -12.46 -6.70
CA GLY A 8 4.44 -12.03 -5.29
C GLY A 8 5.85 -11.93 -4.72
N GLY A 9 6.67 -12.97 -4.93
CA GLY A 9 8.06 -12.97 -4.49
C GLY A 9 8.89 -11.83 -5.10
N VAL A 10 8.73 -11.56 -6.39
CA VAL A 10 9.42 -10.43 -7.05
C VAL A 10 8.97 -9.09 -6.49
N ILE A 11 7.66 -8.88 -6.30
CA ILE A 11 7.13 -7.65 -5.71
C ILE A 11 7.67 -7.45 -4.30
N ALA A 12 7.63 -8.48 -3.45
CA ALA A 12 8.15 -8.42 -2.09
C ALA A 12 9.64 -8.08 -2.07
N GLN A 13 10.43 -8.64 -2.97
CA GLN A 13 11.86 -8.37 -3.06
C GLN A 13 12.17 -6.95 -3.54
N ILE A 14 11.37 -6.39 -4.46
CA ILE A 14 11.46 -4.99 -4.86
C ILE A 14 11.14 -4.07 -3.68
N LEU A 15 10.04 -4.32 -2.98
CA LEU A 15 9.59 -3.50 -1.84
C LEU A 15 10.57 -3.57 -0.66
N ALA A 16 11.19 -4.72 -0.41
CA ALA A 16 12.19 -4.87 0.64
C ALA A 16 13.46 -4.00 0.43
N GLY A 17 13.61 -3.36 -0.73
CA GLY A 17 14.75 -2.49 -1.07
C GLY A 17 14.67 -1.05 -0.58
N TYR A 18 13.50 -0.55 -0.13
CA TYR A 18 13.33 0.85 0.23
C TYR A 18 12.83 1.03 1.67
N ASP A 19 13.01 2.24 2.22
CA ASP A 19 12.55 2.58 3.57
C ASP A 19 11.07 2.99 3.59
N VAL A 20 10.59 3.61 2.51
CA VAL A 20 9.19 3.99 2.27
C VAL A 20 8.85 3.73 0.80
N MET A 21 7.72 3.08 0.55
CA MET A 21 7.19 2.82 -0.79
C MET A 21 5.72 3.20 -0.87
N LEU A 22 5.32 3.75 -2.02
CA LEU A 22 3.92 3.87 -2.43
C LEU A 22 3.59 2.80 -3.45
N VAL A 23 2.58 1.99 -3.17
CA VAL A 23 1.96 1.05 -4.11
C VAL A 23 0.61 1.60 -4.54
N GLN A 24 0.39 1.71 -5.85
CA GLN A 24 -0.84 2.22 -6.46
C GLN A 24 -1.61 1.10 -7.14
N GLU A 25 -2.85 1.39 -7.54
CA GLU A 25 -3.78 0.43 -8.15
C GLU A 25 -4.04 -0.80 -7.27
N VAL A 26 -3.99 -0.64 -5.95
CA VAL A 26 -4.27 -1.75 -5.02
C VAL A 26 -5.76 -2.02 -5.03
N ARG A 27 -6.16 -3.25 -5.36
CA ARG A 27 -7.56 -3.67 -5.43
C ARG A 27 -7.79 -4.82 -4.47
N ASP A 28 -8.00 -4.48 -3.21
CA ASP A 28 -8.01 -5.43 -2.11
C ASP A 28 -8.91 -4.94 -0.96
N PRO A 29 -10.24 -4.89 -1.17
CA PRO A 29 -11.16 -4.20 -0.24
C PRO A 29 -11.19 -4.80 1.17
N ASP A 30 -10.69 -6.02 1.36
CA ASP A 30 -10.60 -6.71 2.65
C ASP A 30 -9.18 -6.80 3.21
N LEU A 31 -8.20 -6.16 2.54
CA LEU A 31 -6.77 -6.16 2.89
C LEU A 31 -6.13 -7.56 2.95
N SER A 32 -6.75 -8.58 2.36
CA SER A 32 -6.24 -9.95 2.39
C SER A 32 -4.95 -10.11 1.57
N ALA A 33 -4.89 -9.51 0.37
CA ALA A 33 -3.70 -9.52 -0.47
C ALA A 33 -2.58 -8.61 0.11
N VAL A 34 -2.94 -7.49 0.73
CA VAL A 34 -1.99 -6.61 1.43
C VAL A 34 -1.35 -7.37 2.60
N SER A 35 -2.16 -8.06 3.40
CA SER A 35 -1.66 -8.87 4.52
C SER A 35 -0.68 -9.95 4.04
N ALA A 36 -1.04 -10.69 2.99
CA ALA A 36 -0.16 -11.68 2.39
C ALA A 36 1.15 -11.08 1.84
N LEU A 37 1.09 -9.88 1.26
CA LEU A 37 2.28 -9.17 0.78
C LEU A 37 3.19 -8.75 1.94
N MET A 38 2.62 -8.27 3.04
CA MET A 38 3.38 -7.89 4.23
C MET A 38 4.08 -9.09 4.88
N GLU A 39 3.40 -10.24 4.94
CA GLU A 39 4.04 -11.50 5.38
C GLU A 39 5.23 -11.87 4.49
N GLN A 40 5.06 -11.78 3.16
CA GLN A 40 6.14 -12.06 2.22
C GLN A 40 7.33 -11.10 2.40
N ILE A 41 7.08 -9.78 2.45
CA ILE A 41 8.14 -8.77 2.66
C ILE A 41 8.89 -9.04 3.97
N ASN A 42 8.16 -9.26 5.06
CA ASN A 42 8.73 -9.50 6.38
C ASN A 42 9.44 -10.86 6.49
N SER A 43 9.15 -11.81 5.61
CA SER A 43 9.87 -13.10 5.55
C SER A 43 11.22 -13.02 4.82
N VAL A 44 11.37 -12.11 3.85
CA VAL A 44 12.59 -11.97 3.02
C VAL A 44 13.51 -10.85 3.49
N SER A 45 13.00 -9.96 4.34
CA SER A 45 13.72 -8.82 4.88
C SER A 45 14.26 -9.08 6.28
N ARG A 46 15.37 -8.44 6.63
CA ARG A 46 15.87 -8.32 8.01
C ARG A 46 15.18 -7.23 8.83
N HIS A 47 14.52 -6.29 8.14
CA HIS A 47 13.76 -5.18 8.72
C HIS A 47 12.28 -5.54 8.81
N GLU A 48 11.62 -5.02 9.85
CA GLU A 48 10.17 -5.14 10.02
C GLU A 48 9.47 -3.98 9.30
N TYR A 49 8.56 -4.32 8.40
CA TYR A 49 7.72 -3.38 7.67
C TYR A 49 6.30 -3.36 8.22
N ASN A 50 5.71 -2.18 8.19
CA ASN A 50 4.29 -1.96 8.39
C ASN A 50 3.71 -1.18 7.20
N PHE A 51 2.40 -1.00 7.19
CA PHE A 51 1.73 -0.24 6.13
C PHE A 51 0.65 0.69 6.67
N VAL A 52 0.24 1.61 5.82
CA VAL A 52 -1.02 2.36 5.95
C VAL A 52 -1.66 2.47 4.57
N SER A 53 -2.98 2.35 4.51
CA SER A 53 -3.73 2.39 3.26
C SER A 53 -4.76 3.51 3.28
N SER A 54 -5.12 4.00 2.09
CA SER A 54 -6.32 4.82 1.92
C SER A 54 -7.57 3.97 2.03
N GLU A 55 -8.72 4.64 2.08
CA GLU A 55 -10.01 4.03 1.73
C GLU A 55 -10.04 3.59 0.25
N PRO A 56 -11.00 2.75 -0.18
CA PRO A 56 -11.24 2.46 -1.59
C PRO A 56 -11.75 3.69 -2.37
N LEU A 57 -10.96 4.17 -3.34
CA LEU A 57 -11.21 5.39 -4.12
C LEU A 57 -11.57 5.07 -5.58
N GLY A 58 -12.39 5.92 -6.19
CA GLY A 58 -12.86 5.79 -7.57
C GLY A 58 -14.30 6.24 -7.71
N ARG A 59 -14.76 6.56 -8.91
CA ARG A 59 -16.14 7.03 -9.13
C ARG A 59 -17.17 5.90 -9.24
N ASP A 60 -16.78 4.78 -9.84
CA ASP A 60 -17.67 3.65 -10.13
C ASP A 60 -17.44 2.45 -9.20
N GLN A 61 -17.94 1.28 -9.57
CA GLN A 61 -17.69 0.00 -8.87
C GLN A 61 -16.21 -0.40 -8.88
N TYR A 62 -15.43 0.16 -9.81
CA TYR A 62 -14.00 -0.02 -9.85
C TYR A 62 -13.33 0.91 -8.84
N LYS A 63 -12.96 0.36 -7.68
CA LYS A 63 -12.19 1.06 -6.65
C LYS A 63 -10.74 0.58 -6.60
N GLU A 64 -9.84 1.48 -6.23
CA GLU A 64 -8.43 1.25 -5.95
C GLU A 64 -8.03 1.95 -4.65
N MET A 65 -6.96 1.50 -4.01
CA MET A 65 -6.40 2.09 -2.81
C MET A 65 -4.95 2.50 -3.04
N TYR A 66 -4.52 3.51 -2.29
CA TYR A 66 -3.12 3.78 -2.05
C TYR A 66 -2.62 2.94 -0.88
N LEU A 67 -1.43 2.38 -1.00
CA LEU A 67 -0.79 1.62 0.07
C LEU A 67 0.63 2.16 0.28
N PHE A 68 0.87 2.78 1.43
CA PHE A 68 2.21 3.12 1.88
C PHE A 68 2.75 1.98 2.72
N VAL A 69 3.92 1.47 2.35
CA VAL A 69 4.65 0.45 3.11
C VAL A 69 5.96 1.08 3.60
N TYR A 70 6.29 0.90 4.88
CA TYR A 70 7.41 1.58 5.51
C TYR A 70 8.13 0.71 6.54
N ARG A 71 9.43 0.95 6.71
CA ARG A 71 10.27 0.29 7.73
C ARG A 71 10.06 0.91 9.10
N LYS A 72 9.65 0.10 10.08
CA LYS A 72 9.32 0.57 11.44
C LYS A 72 10.53 1.07 12.23
N ASP A 73 11.73 0.62 11.89
CA ASP A 73 12.99 1.03 12.53
C ASP A 73 13.58 2.32 11.95
N THR A 74 13.03 2.82 10.84
CA THR A 74 13.54 4.00 10.12
C THR A 74 12.59 5.19 10.22
N VAL A 75 11.29 4.96 10.11
CA VAL A 75 10.27 6.01 10.15
C VAL A 75 9.04 5.56 10.93
N SER A 76 8.27 6.54 11.41
CA SER A 76 6.96 6.36 12.02
C SER A 76 5.95 7.28 11.36
N VAL A 77 4.77 6.76 11.02
CA VAL A 77 3.65 7.58 10.57
C VAL A 77 3.18 8.46 11.72
N VAL A 78 3.12 9.77 11.48
CA VAL A 78 2.70 10.75 12.50
C VAL A 78 1.22 11.10 12.36
N ASP A 79 0.75 11.24 11.12
CA ASP A 79 -0.64 11.56 10.82
C ASP A 79 -0.97 11.08 9.40
N THR A 80 -2.25 10.90 9.08
CA THR A 80 -2.70 10.61 7.72
C THR A 80 -4.01 11.32 7.43
N TYR A 81 -4.21 11.72 6.16
CA TYR A 81 -5.49 12.23 5.73
C TYR A 81 -5.74 12.01 4.24
N GLN A 82 -7.02 11.96 3.90
CA GLN A 82 -7.49 11.98 2.52
C GLN A 82 -7.73 13.43 2.12
N TYR A 83 -7.09 13.89 1.04
CA TYR A 83 -7.26 15.27 0.59
C TYR A 83 -8.73 15.54 0.22
N PRO A 84 -9.38 16.56 0.80
CA PRO A 84 -10.76 16.89 0.46
C PRO A 84 -10.86 17.45 -0.95
N ASP A 85 -11.54 16.73 -1.85
CA ASP A 85 -11.71 17.12 -3.26
C ASP A 85 -13.14 17.56 -3.55
N ALA A 86 -13.52 18.75 -3.05
CA ALA A 86 -14.89 19.26 -3.21
C ALA A 86 -15.29 19.54 -4.67
N GLU A 87 -14.30 19.80 -5.53
CA GLU A 87 -14.51 20.11 -6.95
C GLU A 87 -14.48 18.84 -7.84
N ASP A 88 -14.31 17.64 -7.24
CA ASP A 88 -14.17 16.36 -7.94
C ASP A 88 -13.12 16.44 -9.08
N ALA A 89 -11.99 17.09 -8.79
CA ALA A 89 -10.89 17.30 -9.73
C ALA A 89 -10.07 16.03 -9.95
N PHE A 90 -10.05 15.13 -8.96
CA PHE A 90 -9.32 13.87 -8.98
C PHE A 90 -10.28 12.68 -9.12
N SER A 91 -9.95 11.73 -10.00
CA SER A 91 -10.68 10.45 -10.06
C SER A 91 -10.48 9.60 -8.80
N ARG A 92 -9.39 9.86 -8.07
CA ARG A 92 -9.00 9.25 -6.80
C ARG A 92 -8.29 10.32 -6.01
N GLU A 93 -8.88 10.70 -4.90
CA GLU A 93 -8.39 11.77 -4.05
C GLU A 93 -6.97 11.43 -3.55
N PRO A 94 -6.05 12.40 -3.46
CA PRO A 94 -4.72 12.15 -2.93
C PRO A 94 -4.73 11.70 -1.47
N PHE A 95 -4.02 10.60 -1.16
CA PHE A 95 -3.80 10.13 0.21
C PHE A 95 -2.44 10.62 0.74
N VAL A 96 -2.45 11.28 1.91
CA VAL A 96 -1.29 11.92 2.52
C VAL A 96 -0.91 11.18 3.81
N VAL A 97 0.40 10.91 3.97
CA VAL A 97 1.03 10.12 5.05
C VAL A 97 2.31 10.79 5.53
#